data_AF-A0A7C1E4E7-F1
#
_entry.id   AF-A0A7C1E4E7-F1
#
_cell.length_a   1.000
_cell.length_b   1.000
_cell.length_c   1.000
_cell.angle_alpha   90.00
_cell.angle_beta   90.00
_cell.angle_gamma   90.00
#
_symmetry.space_group_name_H-M   'P 1'
#
loop_
_entity.id
_entity.type
_entity.pdbx_description
1 polymer ?
#
loop_
_entity_poly.entity_id
_entity_poly.type
_entity_poly.pdbx_seq_one_letter_code
_entity_poly.pdbx_strand_id
1 'polypeptide(L)'
;MRVEMTMGEITNIQVAEAIEDIVKEKLLDKETVIQTLKDALIIAVKKKDGPSDNVEVNIDPEMGKLEVLATKKVKREVEDPLAEIEADKAKEIDPSIRVGQFITVPLDLSAFGRNAIQIAKQIMIQRIREAEREQVFDDFQHKVGEITSGAIQRMEKGAFIINLGRTEAIIPRSEQIPGEHLPIGRIVRALVKDVQKNPKGPQIVLSRKSPIFLKKLFEFEVPEIYENRVEIVAAAREAGERSKLAVYSVDDKIDPVGACVGLKGTRVQSVVKELNNEKIDIIGWDPD
;
A
#
# COMPACT_ATOMS: atom_id res chain seq x y z
N MET A 1 0.63 -51.09 -13.55
CA MET A 1 -0.39 -50.95 -12.49
C MET A 1 -0.73 -49.46 -12.42
N ARG A 2 -1.75 -49.00 -13.15
CA ARG A 2 -2.24 -47.62 -13.06
C ARG A 2 -3.18 -47.59 -11.86
N VAL A 3 -2.77 -46.92 -10.79
CA VAL A 3 -3.66 -46.62 -9.68
C VAL A 3 -4.66 -45.59 -10.22
N GLU A 4 -5.93 -45.99 -10.35
CA GLU A 4 -7.02 -45.05 -10.62
C GLU A 4 -7.16 -44.15 -9.39
N MET A 5 -6.51 -42.99 -9.43
CA MET A 5 -6.67 -41.96 -8.41
C MET A 5 -8.07 -41.39 -8.53
N THR A 6 -8.78 -41.34 -7.41
CA THR A 6 -10.12 -40.78 -7.33
C THR A 6 -10.06 -39.27 -7.62
N MET A 7 -11.14 -38.71 -8.18
CA MET A 7 -11.27 -37.27 -8.49
C MET A 7 -10.87 -36.35 -7.31
N GLY A 8 -11.10 -36.78 -6.06
CA GLY A 8 -10.71 -36.08 -4.84
C GLY A 8 -9.20 -36.06 -4.55
N GLU A 9 -8.47 -37.13 -4.88
CA GLU A 9 -7.01 -37.18 -4.72
C GLU A 9 -6.30 -36.25 -5.72
N ILE A 10 -6.84 -36.13 -6.93
CA ILE A 10 -6.35 -35.21 -7.97
C ILE A 10 -6.53 -33.74 -7.55
N THR A 11 -7.61 -33.43 -6.81
CA THR A 11 -7.86 -32.07 -6.32
C THR A 11 -6.92 -31.71 -5.17
N ASN A 12 -6.63 -32.65 -4.28
CA ASN A 12 -5.73 -32.44 -3.14
C ASN A 12 -4.28 -32.17 -3.58
N ILE A 13 -3.77 -32.94 -4.54
CA ILE A 13 -2.40 -32.74 -5.07
C ILE A 13 -2.26 -31.35 -5.72
N GLN A 14 -3.27 -30.90 -6.47
CA GLN A 14 -3.27 -29.58 -7.12
C GLN A 14 -3.28 -28.42 -6.12
N VAL A 15 -3.91 -28.59 -4.95
CA VAL A 15 -3.92 -27.58 -3.89
C VAL A 15 -2.56 -27.50 -3.20
N ALA A 16 -1.93 -28.63 -2.88
CA ALA A 16 -0.59 -28.66 -2.28
C ALA A 16 0.47 -28.00 -3.18
N GLU A 17 0.51 -28.38 -4.46
CA GLU A 17 1.45 -27.81 -5.43
C GLU A 17 1.22 -26.29 -5.60
N ALA A 18 -0.03 -25.84 -5.68
CA ALA A 18 -0.35 -24.41 -5.80
C ALA A 18 0.08 -23.59 -4.58
N ILE A 19 -0.05 -24.15 -3.36
CA ILE A 19 0.42 -23.50 -2.13
C ILE A 19 1.95 -23.37 -2.16
N GLU A 20 2.67 -24.41 -2.56
CA GLU A 20 4.13 -24.35 -2.70
C GLU A 20 4.59 -23.33 -3.73
N ASP A 21 3.92 -23.26 -4.88
CA ASP A 21 4.24 -22.31 -5.93
C ASP A 21 4.07 -20.87 -5.44
N ILE A 22 3.00 -20.59 -4.69
CA ILE A 22 2.74 -19.25 -4.12
C ILE A 22 3.79 -18.87 -3.07
N VAL A 23 4.17 -19.82 -2.22
CA VAL A 23 5.25 -19.63 -1.22
C VAL A 23 6.57 -19.31 -1.92
N LYS A 24 6.93 -20.05 -2.98
CA LYS A 24 8.17 -19.85 -3.74
C LYS A 24 8.18 -18.55 -4.53
N GLU A 25 7.08 -18.21 -5.22
CA GLU A 25 7.01 -17.01 -6.07
C GLU A 25 6.97 -15.70 -5.27
N LYS A 26 6.39 -15.71 -4.07
CA LYS A 26 6.11 -14.49 -3.30
C LYS A 26 6.94 -14.35 -2.02
N LEU A 27 7.82 -15.31 -1.74
CA LEU A 27 8.69 -15.31 -0.55
C LEU A 27 7.90 -15.12 0.75
N LEU A 28 6.70 -15.71 0.81
CA LEU A 28 5.82 -15.64 1.96
C LEU A 28 5.98 -16.88 2.84
N ASP A 29 5.71 -16.75 4.13
CA ASP A 29 5.63 -17.89 5.02
C ASP A 29 4.40 -18.75 4.71
N LYS A 30 4.57 -20.07 4.82
CA LYS A 30 3.55 -21.07 4.47
C LYS A 30 2.27 -20.87 5.30
N GLU A 31 2.39 -20.40 6.54
CA GLU A 31 1.28 -20.22 7.49
C GLU A 31 0.37 -19.05 7.08
N THR A 32 0.94 -17.90 6.72
CA THR A 32 0.20 -16.74 6.20
C THR A 32 -0.54 -17.07 4.91
N VAL A 33 0.08 -17.86 4.04
CA VAL A 33 -0.56 -18.35 2.80
C VAL A 33 -1.77 -19.22 3.15
N ILE A 34 -1.62 -20.20 4.05
CA ILE A 34 -2.73 -21.07 4.47
C ILE A 34 -3.87 -20.26 5.08
N GLN A 35 -3.56 -19.35 6.02
CA GLN A 35 -4.58 -18.55 6.70
C GLN A 35 -5.35 -17.66 5.71
N THR A 36 -4.63 -17.04 4.76
CA THR A 36 -5.25 -16.25 3.69
C THR A 36 -6.16 -17.10 2.80
N LEU A 37 -5.76 -18.34 2.50
CA LEU A 37 -6.55 -19.27 1.70
C LEU A 37 -7.82 -19.71 2.43
N LYS A 38 -7.75 -19.94 3.75
CA LYS A 38 -8.93 -20.22 4.58
C LYS A 38 -9.93 -19.07 4.54
N ASP A 39 -9.46 -17.86 4.85
CA ASP A 39 -10.30 -16.64 4.83
C ASP A 39 -10.96 -16.43 3.46
N ALA A 40 -10.19 -16.65 2.39
CA ALA A 40 -10.64 -16.53 1.01
C ALA A 40 -11.80 -17.48 0.67
N LEU A 41 -11.66 -18.74 1.09
CA LEU A 41 -12.67 -19.78 0.85
C LEU A 41 -13.91 -19.57 1.69
N ILE A 42 -13.77 -19.12 2.93
CA ILE A 42 -14.92 -18.73 3.76
C ILE A 42 -15.74 -17.66 3.03
N ILE A 43 -15.10 -16.62 2.47
CA ILE A 43 -15.79 -15.57 1.71
C ILE A 43 -16.47 -16.14 0.46
N ALA A 44 -15.78 -17.01 -0.30
CA ALA A 44 -16.31 -17.60 -1.52
C ALA A 44 -17.55 -18.48 -1.25
N VAL A 45 -17.49 -19.30 -0.21
CA VAL A 45 -18.60 -20.16 0.23
C VAL A 45 -19.77 -19.31 0.74
N LYS A 46 -19.52 -18.29 1.58
CA LYS A 46 -20.55 -17.33 2.03
C LYS A 46 -21.28 -16.64 0.87
N LYS A 47 -20.59 -16.41 -0.25
CA LYS A 47 -21.17 -15.73 -1.42
C LYS A 47 -22.06 -16.63 -2.30
N LYS A 48 -21.78 -17.94 -2.33
CA LYS A 48 -22.53 -18.93 -3.12
C LYS A 48 -23.65 -19.58 -2.32
N ASP A 49 -23.37 -19.89 -1.06
CA ASP A 49 -24.24 -20.70 -0.18
C ASP A 49 -24.83 -19.86 0.97
N GLY A 50 -24.85 -18.53 0.83
CA GLY A 50 -25.52 -17.60 1.76
C GLY A 50 -24.73 -17.26 3.03
N PRO A 51 -25.23 -16.28 3.82
CA PRO A 51 -24.56 -15.82 5.04
C PRO A 51 -24.70 -16.87 6.15
N SER A 52 -23.89 -17.90 6.10
CA SER A 52 -23.69 -18.79 7.23
C SER A 52 -22.42 -18.35 7.95
N ASP A 53 -22.57 -17.84 9.17
CA ASP A 53 -21.44 -17.55 10.06
C ASP A 53 -20.75 -18.81 10.59
N ASN A 54 -21.09 -19.99 10.06
CA ASN A 54 -20.70 -21.28 10.60
C ASN A 54 -19.96 -22.17 9.57
N VAL A 55 -19.20 -21.55 8.67
CA VAL A 55 -18.33 -22.25 7.71
C VAL A 55 -16.92 -22.31 8.27
N GLU A 56 -16.39 -23.52 8.44
CA GLU A 56 -15.03 -23.77 8.85
C GLU A 56 -14.24 -24.38 7.69
N VAL A 57 -13.04 -23.89 7.45
CA VAL A 57 -12.16 -24.35 6.36
C VAL A 57 -10.88 -24.89 6.96
N ASN A 58 -10.65 -26.19 6.75
CA ASN A 58 -9.44 -26.88 7.14
C ASN A 58 -8.62 -27.25 5.91
N ILE A 59 -7.33 -26.98 5.99
CA ILE A 59 -6.38 -27.23 4.90
C ILE A 59 -5.20 -27.97 5.52
N ASP A 60 -4.98 -29.19 5.06
CA ASP A 60 -3.76 -29.93 5.35
C ASP A 60 -2.68 -29.52 4.33
N PRO A 61 -1.59 -28.85 4.76
CA PRO A 61 -0.58 -28.32 3.86
C PRO A 61 0.45 -29.35 3.37
N GLU A 62 0.46 -30.57 3.89
CA GLU A 62 1.32 -31.65 3.39
C GLU A 62 0.54 -32.57 2.44
N MET A 63 -0.71 -32.87 2.78
CA MET A 63 -1.57 -33.70 1.92
C MET A 63 -2.34 -32.89 0.87
N GLY A 64 -2.38 -31.56 0.99
CA GLY A 64 -3.22 -30.69 0.16
C GLY A 64 -4.72 -30.90 0.36
N LYS A 65 -5.10 -31.60 1.44
CA LYS A 65 -6.49 -31.96 1.71
C LYS A 65 -7.25 -30.73 2.17
N LEU A 66 -8.26 -30.37 1.40
CA LEU A 66 -9.12 -29.22 1.68
C LEU A 66 -10.50 -29.70 2.11
N GLU A 67 -10.85 -29.40 3.36
CA GLU A 67 -12.15 -29.73 3.94
C GLU A 67 -12.89 -28.44 4.28
N VAL A 68 -14.11 -28.31 3.77
CA VAL A 68 -15.01 -27.23 4.14
C VAL A 68 -16.21 -27.84 4.86
N LEU A 69 -16.44 -27.37 6.07
CA LEU A 69 -17.47 -27.85 6.98
C LEU A 69 -18.48 -26.73 7.19
N ALA A 70 -19.76 -27.04 7.06
CA ALA A 70 -20.84 -26.10 7.35
C ALA A 70 -21.68 -26.60 8.52
N THR A 71 -21.93 -25.73 9.51
CA THR A 71 -22.82 -26.06 10.62
C THR A 71 -24.26 -25.71 10.25
N LYS A 72 -25.13 -26.72 10.23
CA LYS A 72 -26.55 -26.58 9.90
C LYS A 72 -27.45 -26.90 11.09
N LYS A 73 -28.59 -26.22 11.17
CA LYS A 73 -29.61 -26.49 12.18
C LYS A 73 -30.54 -27.61 11.74
N VAL A 74 -30.75 -28.59 12.61
CA VAL A 74 -31.64 -29.73 12.34
C VAL A 74 -33.10 -29.30 12.51
N LYS A 75 -33.89 -29.37 11.43
CA LYS A 75 -35.34 -29.10 11.44
C LYS A 75 -36.13 -30.28 10.87
N ARG A 76 -37.43 -30.28 11.16
CA ARG A 76 -38.39 -31.22 10.55
C ARG A 76 -38.76 -30.83 9.13
N GLU A 77 -39.02 -29.54 8.94
CA GLU A 77 -39.29 -28.94 7.63
C GLU A 77 -38.21 -27.89 7.39
N VAL A 78 -37.50 -28.01 6.28
CA VAL A 78 -36.43 -27.09 5.89
C VAL A 78 -37.05 -25.88 5.19
N GLU A 79 -36.85 -24.71 5.75
CA GLU A 79 -37.25 -23.43 5.17
C GLU A 79 -36.08 -22.77 4.45
N ASP A 80 -34.86 -22.93 5.01
CA ASP A 80 -33.62 -22.47 4.40
C ASP A 80 -32.64 -23.64 4.21
N PRO A 81 -32.54 -24.20 2.99
CA PRO A 81 -31.62 -25.30 2.68
C PRO A 81 -30.13 -24.98 2.90
N LEU A 82 -29.77 -23.70 3.01
CA LEU A 82 -28.39 -23.26 3.23
C LEU A 82 -28.01 -23.35 4.70
N ALA A 83 -28.91 -22.93 5.61
CA ALA A 83 -28.68 -22.94 7.05
C ALA A 83 -29.26 -24.17 7.77
N GLU A 84 -30.13 -24.95 7.13
CA GLU A 84 -30.91 -26.02 7.76
C GLU A 84 -30.72 -27.37 7.06
N ILE A 85 -30.94 -28.44 7.82
CA ILE A 85 -30.91 -29.83 7.35
C ILE A 85 -32.10 -30.60 7.92
N GLU A 86 -32.68 -31.48 7.10
CA GLU A 86 -33.76 -32.37 7.53
C GLU A 86 -33.27 -33.33 8.61
N ALA A 87 -34.12 -33.58 9.61
CA ALA A 87 -33.82 -34.47 10.73
C ALA A 87 -33.44 -35.89 10.29
N ASP A 88 -34.02 -36.38 9.20
CA ASP A 88 -33.74 -37.73 8.71
C ASP A 88 -32.34 -37.80 8.09
N LYS A 89 -31.95 -36.81 7.29
CA LYS A 89 -30.58 -36.70 6.75
C LYS A 89 -29.55 -36.43 7.83
N ALA A 90 -29.89 -35.64 8.85
CA ALA A 90 -28.99 -35.40 9.97
C ALA A 90 -28.69 -36.68 10.76
N LYS A 91 -29.69 -37.56 10.92
CA LYS A 91 -29.53 -38.87 11.60
C LYS A 91 -28.68 -39.87 10.83
N GLU A 92 -28.57 -39.75 9.51
CA GLU A 92 -27.64 -40.57 8.71
C GLU A 92 -26.18 -40.26 9.05
N ILE A 93 -25.90 -39.02 9.48
CA ILE A 93 -24.56 -38.54 9.82
C ILE A 93 -24.28 -38.77 11.32
N ASP A 94 -25.22 -38.40 12.18
CA ASP A 94 -25.17 -38.64 13.62
C ASP A 94 -26.52 -39.20 14.11
N PRO A 95 -26.63 -40.51 14.39
CA PRO A 95 -27.87 -41.14 14.85
C PRO A 95 -28.43 -40.58 16.16
N SER A 96 -27.60 -39.89 16.96
CA SER A 96 -27.98 -39.31 18.25
C SER A 96 -28.57 -37.90 18.16
N ILE A 97 -28.48 -37.26 16.98
CA ILE A 97 -28.88 -35.86 16.77
C ILE A 97 -30.40 -35.68 16.89
N ARG A 98 -30.80 -34.54 17.48
CA ARG A 98 -32.21 -34.17 17.68
C ARG A 98 -32.58 -32.89 16.94
N VAL A 99 -33.87 -32.77 16.61
CA VAL A 99 -34.44 -31.54 16.05
C VAL A 99 -34.15 -30.36 16.99
N GLY A 100 -33.68 -29.25 16.41
CA GLY A 100 -33.26 -28.06 17.14
C GLY A 100 -31.76 -28.00 17.47
N GLN A 101 -31.01 -29.09 17.31
CA GLN A 101 -29.56 -29.11 17.47
C GLN A 101 -28.83 -28.69 16.19
N PHE A 102 -27.53 -28.46 16.31
CA PHE A 102 -26.64 -28.13 15.21
C PHE A 102 -25.77 -29.33 14.85
N ILE A 103 -25.56 -29.56 13.56
CA ILE A 103 -24.69 -30.61 13.05
C ILE A 103 -23.75 -30.03 11.99
N THR A 104 -22.50 -30.49 12.02
CA THR A 104 -21.49 -30.10 11.05
C THR A 104 -21.51 -31.08 9.88
N VAL A 105 -21.68 -30.58 8.67
CA VAL A 105 -21.73 -31.40 7.45
C VAL A 105 -20.62 -31.00 6.48
N PRO A 106 -19.94 -31.97 5.83
CA PRO A 106 -18.96 -31.66 4.79
C PRO A 106 -19.68 -31.11 3.56
N LEU A 107 -19.16 -30.01 3.01
CA LEU A 107 -19.63 -29.46 1.73
C LEU A 107 -18.90 -30.15 0.59
N ASP A 108 -19.63 -30.50 -0.47
CA ASP A 108 -19.01 -31.05 -1.69
C ASP A 108 -18.29 -29.93 -2.46
N LEU A 109 -16.97 -30.07 -2.54
CA LEU A 109 -16.06 -29.14 -3.20
C LEU A 109 -15.68 -29.58 -4.60
N SER A 110 -16.27 -30.66 -5.14
CA SER A 110 -16.00 -31.15 -6.49
C SER A 110 -16.21 -30.07 -7.56
N ALA A 111 -17.23 -29.22 -7.39
CA ALA A 111 -17.49 -28.04 -8.23
C ALA A 111 -16.58 -26.84 -7.92
N PHE A 112 -15.91 -26.85 -6.78
CA PHE A 112 -15.03 -25.80 -6.30
C PHE A 112 -13.55 -26.06 -6.63
N GLY A 113 -13.05 -27.29 -6.66
CA GLY A 113 -11.62 -27.62 -6.77
C GLY A 113 -10.75 -26.63 -7.58
N ARG A 114 -10.93 -26.56 -8.90
CA ARG A 114 -10.14 -25.63 -9.76
C ARG A 114 -10.51 -24.16 -9.58
N ASN A 115 -11.80 -23.86 -9.39
CA ASN A 115 -12.28 -22.47 -9.26
C ASN A 115 -11.86 -21.84 -7.92
N ALA A 116 -11.83 -22.64 -6.86
CA ALA A 116 -11.40 -22.30 -5.50
C ALA A 116 -9.91 -21.95 -5.48
N ILE A 117 -9.06 -22.71 -6.18
CA ILE A 117 -7.63 -22.39 -6.31
C ILE A 117 -7.44 -21.04 -7.02
N GLN A 118 -8.18 -20.79 -8.11
CA GLN A 118 -8.09 -19.51 -8.83
C GLN A 118 -8.59 -18.34 -7.99
N ILE A 119 -9.70 -18.52 -7.26
CA ILE A 119 -10.25 -17.52 -6.33
C ILE A 119 -9.26 -17.26 -5.19
N ALA A 120 -8.66 -18.30 -4.62
CA ALA A 120 -7.67 -18.19 -3.56
C ALA A 120 -6.41 -17.44 -4.04
N LYS A 121 -5.90 -17.78 -5.23
CA LYS A 121 -4.79 -17.05 -5.87
C LYS A 121 -5.14 -15.57 -6.04
N GLN A 122 -6.37 -15.27 -6.47
CA GLN A 122 -6.83 -13.89 -6.63
C GLN A 122 -6.91 -13.14 -5.29
N ILE A 123 -7.43 -13.78 -4.24
CA ILE A 123 -7.54 -13.17 -2.90
C ILE A 123 -6.16 -12.98 -2.26
N MET A 124 -5.23 -13.92 -2.47
CA MET A 124 -3.84 -13.75 -2.05
C MET A 124 -3.16 -12.58 -2.75
N ILE A 125 -3.30 -12.48 -4.08
CA ILE A 125 -2.76 -11.34 -4.83
C ILE A 125 -3.36 -10.02 -4.30
N GLN A 126 -4.65 -10.02 -3.94
CA GLN A 126 -5.29 -8.86 -3.32
C GLN A 126 -4.70 -8.54 -1.95
N ARG A 127 -4.56 -9.53 -1.05
CA ARG A 127 -3.96 -9.35 0.28
C ARG A 127 -2.52 -8.85 0.23
N ILE A 128 -1.69 -9.41 -0.66
CA ILE A 128 -0.32 -8.95 -0.89
C ILE A 128 -0.33 -7.48 -1.32
N ARG A 129 -1.16 -7.13 -2.29
CA ARG A 129 -1.29 -5.73 -2.73
C ARG A 129 -1.84 -4.82 -1.64
N GLU A 130 -2.67 -5.30 -0.72
CA GLU A 130 -3.15 -4.53 0.43
C GLU A 130 -2.02 -4.27 1.43
N ALA A 131 -1.26 -5.31 1.78
CA ALA A 131 -0.10 -5.18 2.65
C ALA A 131 0.96 -4.23 2.06
N GLU A 132 1.27 -4.36 0.77
CA GLU A 132 2.18 -3.44 0.08
C GLU A 132 1.65 -1.99 0.10
N ARG A 133 0.34 -1.80 -0.11
CA ARG A 133 -0.29 -0.47 -0.07
C ARG A 133 -0.23 0.15 1.33
N GLU A 134 -0.43 -0.65 2.37
CA GLU A 134 -0.34 -0.20 3.75
C GLU A 134 1.10 0.18 4.13
N GLN A 135 2.06 -0.67 3.77
CA GLN A 135 3.48 -0.37 3.97
C GLN A 135 3.91 0.92 3.25
N VAL A 136 3.50 1.11 1.99
CA VAL A 136 3.80 2.35 1.24
C VAL A 136 3.14 3.56 1.90
N PHE A 137 1.92 3.42 2.42
CA PHE A 137 1.26 4.51 3.13
C PHE A 137 2.07 4.92 4.36
N ASP A 138 2.44 3.97 5.22
CA ASP A 138 3.19 4.24 6.44
C ASP A 138 4.58 4.83 6.14
N ASP A 139 5.31 4.26 5.18
CA ASP A 139 6.63 4.72 4.74
C ASP A 139 6.63 6.21 4.33
N PHE A 140 5.58 6.65 3.63
CA PHE A 140 5.47 8.02 3.15
C PHE A 140 4.78 8.97 4.13
N GLN A 141 3.92 8.46 5.01
CA GLN A 141 3.30 9.27 6.05
C GLN A 141 4.36 9.86 6.99
N HIS A 142 5.40 9.09 7.32
CA HIS A 142 6.55 9.58 8.08
C HIS A 142 7.46 10.55 7.30
N LYS A 143 7.31 10.65 5.98
CA LYS A 143 8.10 11.54 5.11
C LYS A 143 7.35 12.81 4.75
N VAL A 144 6.14 13.05 5.25
CA VAL A 144 5.43 14.32 5.04
C VAL A 144 6.30 15.46 5.56
N GLY A 145 6.55 16.46 4.71
CA GLY A 145 7.47 17.56 4.99
C GLY A 145 8.91 17.35 4.51
N GLU A 146 9.25 16.17 3.99
CA GLU A 146 10.58 15.86 3.46
C GLU A 146 10.62 15.89 1.92
N ILE A 147 11.82 16.03 1.36
CA ILE A 147 12.03 15.95 -0.10
C ILE A 147 12.18 14.49 -0.52
N THR A 148 11.46 14.11 -1.56
CA THR A 148 11.68 12.88 -2.32
C THR A 148 12.07 13.19 -3.76
N SER A 149 12.61 12.21 -4.47
CA SER A 149 12.98 12.31 -5.88
C SER A 149 12.36 11.18 -6.68
N GLY A 150 11.97 11.48 -7.92
CA GLY A 150 11.44 10.46 -8.83
C GLY A 150 11.43 10.92 -10.27
N ALA A 151 11.27 9.95 -11.18
CA ALA A 151 11.21 10.21 -12.61
C ALA A 151 9.78 10.53 -13.05
N ILE A 152 9.59 11.60 -13.82
CA ILE A 152 8.29 11.89 -14.43
C ILE A 152 7.95 10.80 -15.44
N GLN A 153 6.84 10.11 -15.24
CA GLN A 153 6.38 9.09 -16.19
C GLN A 153 5.48 9.68 -17.26
N ARG A 154 4.54 10.53 -16.85
CA ARG A 154 3.49 11.06 -17.73
C ARG A 154 2.84 12.30 -17.12
N MET A 155 2.02 12.97 -17.93
CA MET A 155 1.15 14.07 -17.50
C MET A 155 -0.31 13.67 -17.70
N GLU A 156 -1.13 13.84 -16.67
CA GLU A 156 -2.57 13.54 -16.69
C GLU A 156 -3.36 14.77 -16.27
N LYS A 157 -4.22 15.30 -17.15
CA LYS A 157 -5.07 16.47 -16.86
C LYS A 157 -4.29 17.67 -16.27
N GLY A 158 -3.04 17.85 -16.68
CA GLY A 158 -2.14 18.91 -16.21
C GLY A 158 -1.41 18.62 -14.90
N ALA A 159 -1.62 17.46 -14.27
CA ALA A 159 -0.82 16.98 -13.15
C ALA A 159 0.35 16.10 -13.65
N PHE A 160 1.50 16.17 -12.99
CA PHE A 160 2.61 15.25 -13.26
C PHE A 160 2.46 13.98 -12.44
N ILE A 161 2.62 12.84 -13.09
CA ILE A 161 2.72 11.54 -12.43
C ILE A 161 4.18 11.12 -12.37
N ILE A 162 4.66 10.84 -11.17
CA ILE A 162 6.07 10.60 -10.86
C ILE A 162 6.23 9.18 -10.33
N ASN A 163 7.19 8.45 -10.89
CA ASN A 163 7.61 7.16 -10.38
C ASN A 163 8.59 7.35 -9.21
N LEU A 164 8.24 6.81 -8.05
CA LEU A 164 9.13 6.72 -6.87
C LEU A 164 9.75 5.32 -6.73
N GLY A 165 9.67 4.48 -7.76
CA GLY A 165 10.20 3.12 -7.80
C GLY A 165 9.20 2.09 -7.30
N ARG A 166 8.75 2.21 -6.05
CA ARG A 166 7.77 1.29 -5.43
C ARG A 166 6.31 1.72 -5.62
N THR A 167 6.08 3.00 -5.93
CA THR A 167 4.74 3.59 -6.04
C THR A 167 4.78 4.82 -6.95
N GLU A 168 3.60 5.29 -7.34
CA GLU A 168 3.41 6.54 -8.07
C GLU A 168 3.01 7.68 -7.13
N ALA A 169 3.46 8.88 -7.46
CA ALA A 169 3.08 10.11 -6.79
C ALA A 169 2.59 11.14 -7.79
N ILE A 170 1.85 12.13 -7.30
CA ILE A 170 1.24 13.17 -8.14
C ILE A 170 1.71 14.56 -7.70
N ILE A 171 2.15 15.38 -8.65
CA ILE A 171 2.24 16.84 -8.47
C ILE A 171 1.04 17.47 -9.17
N PRO A 172 -0.04 17.82 -8.45
CA PRO A 172 -1.19 18.48 -9.05
C PRO A 172 -0.79 19.87 -9.56
N ARG A 173 -1.51 20.39 -10.56
CA ARG A 173 -1.21 21.69 -11.20
C ARG A 173 -1.09 22.85 -10.19
N SER A 174 -1.88 22.81 -9.11
CA SER A 174 -1.85 23.81 -8.04
C SER A 174 -0.55 23.80 -7.21
N GLU A 175 0.20 22.70 -7.24
CA GLU A 175 1.42 22.46 -6.46
C GLU A 175 2.70 22.45 -7.33
N GLN A 176 2.55 22.73 -8.62
CA GLN A 176 3.67 22.94 -9.55
C GLN A 176 4.20 24.37 -9.45
N ILE A 177 5.46 24.57 -9.85
CA ILE A 177 6.00 25.90 -10.09
C ILE A 177 5.40 26.43 -11.40
N PRO A 178 4.74 27.60 -11.41
CA PRO A 178 4.18 28.18 -12.62
C PRO A 178 5.24 28.34 -13.73
N GLY A 179 4.89 27.97 -14.96
CA GLY A 179 5.79 28.09 -16.12
C GLY A 179 6.93 27.08 -16.18
N GLU A 180 7.04 26.18 -15.20
CA GLU A 180 8.08 25.16 -15.18
C GLU A 180 7.83 24.08 -16.24
N HIS A 181 8.86 23.79 -17.05
CA HIS A 181 8.81 22.71 -18.03
C HIS A 181 9.62 21.50 -17.54
N LEU A 182 8.91 20.40 -17.26
CA LEU A 182 9.51 19.15 -16.83
C LEU A 182 9.21 18.04 -17.86
N PRO A 183 10.20 17.65 -18.69
CA PRO A 183 9.99 16.60 -19.68
C PRO A 183 9.82 15.23 -19.02
N ILE A 184 9.12 14.33 -19.72
CA ILE A 184 8.98 12.93 -19.32
C ILE A 184 10.38 12.29 -19.23
N GLY A 185 10.58 11.44 -18.22
CA GLY A 185 11.84 10.78 -17.90
C GLY A 185 12.77 11.61 -17.00
N ARG A 186 12.54 12.92 -16.85
CA ARG A 186 13.35 13.76 -15.97
C ARG A 186 13.14 13.35 -14.50
N ILE A 187 14.25 13.21 -13.77
CA ILE A 187 14.24 13.07 -12.32
C ILE A 187 14.04 14.44 -11.71
N VAL A 188 13.03 14.56 -10.84
CA VAL A 188 12.69 15.82 -10.17
C VAL A 188 12.57 15.60 -8.67
N ARG A 189 13.02 16.60 -7.90
CA ARG A 189 12.81 16.65 -6.44
C ARG A 189 11.46 17.28 -6.14
N ALA A 190 10.79 16.85 -5.10
CA ALA A 190 9.58 17.53 -4.61
C ALA A 190 9.35 17.24 -3.14
N LEU A 191 8.69 18.17 -2.46
CA LEU A 191 8.23 17.99 -1.09
C LEU A 191 7.10 16.97 -1.04
N VAL A 192 7.14 16.01 -0.14
CA VAL A 192 5.96 15.20 0.21
C VAL A 192 5.01 16.09 1.00
N LYS A 193 3.94 16.56 0.36
CA LYS A 193 2.97 17.48 0.97
C LYS A 193 1.95 16.75 1.82
N ASP A 194 1.44 15.64 1.30
CA ASP A 194 0.35 14.88 1.92
C ASP A 194 0.33 13.44 1.39
N VAL A 195 -0.22 12.52 2.18
CA VAL A 195 -0.41 11.12 1.79
C VAL A 195 -1.85 10.73 2.12
N GLN A 196 -2.63 10.45 1.08
CA GLN A 196 -4.06 10.21 1.22
C GLN A 196 -4.38 8.73 0.99
N LYS A 197 -5.22 8.15 1.86
CA LYS A 197 -5.75 6.80 1.65
C LYS A 197 -6.84 6.86 0.57
N ASN A 198 -6.60 6.23 -0.57
CA ASN A 198 -7.62 6.04 -1.61
C ASN A 198 -7.95 4.55 -1.79
N PRO A 199 -9.15 4.19 -2.28
CA PRO A 199 -9.53 2.79 -2.52
C PRO A 199 -8.57 2.04 -3.46
N LYS A 200 -7.90 2.78 -4.36
CA LYS A 200 -6.92 2.23 -5.31
C LYS A 200 -5.50 2.11 -4.73
N GLY A 201 -5.26 2.60 -3.51
CA GLY A 201 -3.95 2.66 -2.86
C GLY A 201 -3.62 4.05 -2.34
N PRO A 202 -2.52 4.18 -1.56
CA PRO A 202 -2.09 5.49 -1.07
C PRO A 202 -1.75 6.41 -2.25
N GLN A 203 -2.28 7.62 -2.21
CA GLN A 203 -1.92 8.68 -3.15
C GLN A 203 -0.97 9.65 -2.47
N ILE A 204 0.27 9.67 -2.95
CA ILE A 204 1.30 10.58 -2.45
C ILE A 204 1.21 11.88 -3.24
N VAL A 205 0.87 12.96 -2.55
CA VAL A 205 0.78 14.31 -3.13
C VAL A 205 2.10 15.02 -2.89
N LEU A 206 2.75 15.41 -3.97
CA LEU A 206 4.01 16.12 -3.97
C LEU A 206 3.80 17.60 -4.30
N SER A 207 4.68 18.45 -3.80
CA SER A 207 4.66 19.90 -4.06
C SER A 207 6.04 20.43 -4.38
N ARG A 208 6.12 21.21 -5.45
CA ARG A 208 7.29 22.06 -5.78
C ARG A 208 7.00 23.53 -5.51
N LYS A 209 5.77 23.88 -5.12
CA LYS A 209 5.30 25.24 -4.85
C LYS A 209 5.48 25.69 -3.39
N SER A 210 5.43 24.75 -2.44
CA SER A 210 5.45 25.05 -1.01
C SER A 210 6.70 25.86 -0.57
N PRO A 211 6.58 26.81 0.38
CA PRO A 211 7.75 27.44 1.02
C PRO A 211 8.62 26.44 1.79
N ILE A 212 8.04 25.33 2.28
CA ILE A 212 8.81 24.27 2.96
C ILE A 212 9.78 23.60 1.99
N PHE A 213 9.40 23.47 0.71
CA PHE A 213 10.29 22.92 -0.31
C PHE A 213 11.57 23.77 -0.46
N LEU A 214 11.43 25.10 -0.46
CA LEU A 214 12.58 26.02 -0.45
C LEU A 214 13.47 25.81 0.79
N LYS A 215 12.86 25.75 1.99
CA LYS A 215 13.61 25.52 3.23
C LYS A 215 14.41 24.23 3.17
N LYS A 216 13.77 23.13 2.76
CA LYS A 216 14.41 21.81 2.63
C LYS A 216 15.52 21.81 1.57
N LEU A 217 15.36 22.51 0.44
CA LEU A 217 16.43 22.63 -0.54
C LEU A 217 17.67 23.32 0.03
N PHE A 218 17.49 24.37 0.85
CA PHE A 218 18.60 25.01 1.56
C PHE A 218 19.22 24.10 2.62
N GLU A 219 18.41 23.34 3.37
CA GLU A 219 18.91 22.32 4.30
C GLU A 219 19.79 21.27 3.60
N PHE A 220 19.42 20.85 2.38
CA PHE A 220 20.23 19.93 1.57
C PHE A 220 21.52 20.56 1.01
N GLU A 221 21.50 21.85 0.66
CA GLU A 221 22.61 22.54 -0.02
C GLU A 221 23.61 23.18 0.96
N VAL A 222 23.18 23.52 2.17
CA VAL A 222 23.95 24.27 3.17
C VAL A 222 24.21 23.39 4.40
N PRO A 223 25.42 22.84 4.56
CA PRO A 223 25.79 22.00 5.71
C PRO A 223 25.53 22.66 7.06
N GLU A 224 25.74 23.96 7.16
CA GLU A 224 25.55 24.71 8.40
C GLU A 224 24.08 24.73 8.85
N ILE A 225 23.12 24.63 7.91
CA ILE A 225 21.69 24.50 8.21
C ILE A 225 21.38 23.07 8.65
N TYR A 226 21.91 22.07 7.95
CA TYR A 226 21.74 20.66 8.33
C TYR A 226 22.31 20.35 9.74
N GLU A 227 23.43 20.97 10.10
CA GLU A 227 24.06 20.85 11.41
C GLU A 227 23.41 21.74 12.50
N ASN A 228 22.33 22.46 12.17
CA ASN A 228 21.62 23.39 13.05
C ASN A 228 22.50 24.53 13.62
N ARG A 229 23.56 24.94 12.92
CA ARG A 229 24.37 26.12 13.28
C ARG A 229 23.82 27.41 12.66
N VAL A 230 23.09 27.28 11.55
CA VAL A 230 22.33 28.33 10.89
C VAL A 230 20.87 27.89 10.84
N GLU A 231 19.96 28.73 11.31
CA GLU A 231 18.53 28.45 11.33
C GLU A 231 17.80 29.27 10.25
N ILE A 232 16.81 28.65 9.59
CA ILE A 232 15.87 29.35 8.71
C ILE A 232 14.65 29.81 9.52
N VAL A 233 14.72 31.04 10.03
CA VAL A 233 13.68 31.66 10.86
C VAL A 233 12.36 31.78 10.09
N ALA A 234 12.41 32.29 8.86
CA ALA A 234 11.21 32.48 8.04
C ALA A 234 11.48 32.27 6.55
N ALA A 235 10.44 31.85 5.83
CA ALA A 235 10.46 31.76 4.38
C ALA A 235 9.13 32.25 3.83
N ALA A 236 9.18 33.22 2.93
CA ALA A 236 8.04 33.68 2.15
C ALA A 236 8.33 33.44 0.66
N ARG A 237 7.36 32.88 -0.06
CA ARG A 237 7.58 32.37 -1.42
C ARG A 237 6.42 32.63 -2.35
N GLU A 238 6.72 33.30 -3.45
CA GLU A 238 5.90 33.41 -4.65
C GLU A 238 6.54 32.50 -5.71
N ALA A 239 6.03 31.27 -5.80
CA ALA A 239 6.69 30.21 -6.55
C ALA A 239 6.92 30.57 -8.03
N GLY A 240 8.16 30.40 -8.48
CA GLY A 240 8.58 30.70 -9.87
C GLY A 240 8.92 32.16 -10.13
N GLU A 241 8.67 33.06 -9.16
CA GLU A 241 8.96 34.49 -9.29
C GLU A 241 10.01 34.94 -8.28
N ARG A 242 9.64 34.96 -6.99
CA ARG A 242 10.50 35.48 -5.93
C ARG A 242 10.26 34.82 -4.58
N SER A 243 11.34 34.58 -3.87
CA SER A 243 11.36 34.09 -2.49
C SER A 243 12.23 34.96 -1.61
N LYS A 244 11.85 35.08 -0.34
CA LYS A 244 12.64 35.70 0.72
C LYS A 244 12.89 34.68 1.82
N LEU A 245 14.15 34.56 2.23
CA LEU A 245 14.60 33.66 3.27
C LEU A 245 15.27 34.46 4.39
N ALA A 246 14.72 34.39 5.59
CA ALA A 246 15.32 34.99 6.78
C ALA A 246 16.14 33.92 7.51
N VAL A 247 17.42 34.20 7.75
CA VAL A 247 18.38 33.25 8.33
C VAL A 247 19.10 33.86 9.52
N TYR A 248 19.34 33.04 10.54
CA TYR A 248 20.01 33.41 11.78
C TYR A 248 21.15 32.42 12.05
N SER A 249 22.25 32.86 12.65
CA SER A 249 23.29 31.93 13.10
C SER A 249 23.29 31.80 14.61
N VAL A 250 23.37 30.55 15.08
CA VAL A 250 23.52 30.20 16.49
C VAL A 250 24.98 30.28 16.93
N ASP A 251 25.92 30.32 15.98
CA ASP A 251 27.35 30.46 16.22
C ASP A 251 27.83 31.80 15.63
N ASP A 252 28.23 32.71 16.52
CA ASP A 252 28.69 34.07 16.18
C ASP A 252 29.88 34.10 15.20
N LYS A 253 30.56 32.96 14.99
CA LYS A 253 31.67 32.84 14.04
C LYS A 253 31.22 32.58 12.61
N ILE A 254 29.92 32.38 12.37
CA ILE A 254 29.37 32.05 11.06
C ILE A 254 28.50 33.20 10.59
N ASP A 255 28.79 33.72 9.40
CA ASP A 255 27.86 34.58 8.68
C ASP A 255 26.73 33.71 8.06
N PRO A 256 25.47 33.82 8.54
CA PRO A 256 24.38 33.00 8.04
C PRO A 256 24.03 33.31 6.58
N VAL A 257 24.20 34.55 6.13
CA VAL A 257 23.94 34.94 4.73
C VAL A 257 25.03 34.36 3.84
N GLY A 258 26.30 34.56 4.20
CA GLY A 258 27.45 34.00 3.50
C GLY A 258 27.41 32.48 3.38
N ALA A 259 27.00 31.77 4.44
CA ALA A 259 26.84 30.32 4.44
C ALA A 259 25.80 29.84 3.40
N CYS A 260 24.67 30.54 3.31
CA CYS A 260 23.59 30.22 2.37
C CYS A 260 23.92 30.58 0.92
N VAL A 261 24.63 31.69 0.71
CA VAL A 261 25.04 32.14 -0.63
C VAL A 261 26.16 31.22 -1.16
N GLY A 262 27.13 30.86 -0.32
CA GLY A 262 28.29 30.09 -0.72
C GLY A 262 29.28 30.87 -1.58
N LEU A 263 30.41 30.24 -1.91
CA LEU A 263 31.51 30.91 -2.62
C LEU A 263 31.04 31.37 -4.01
N LYS A 264 31.03 32.69 -4.27
CA LYS A 264 30.48 33.29 -5.49
C LYS A 264 29.02 32.93 -5.78
N GLY A 265 28.23 32.62 -4.75
CA GLY A 265 26.81 32.31 -4.91
C GLY A 265 26.50 30.87 -5.35
N THR A 266 27.47 29.95 -5.35
CA THR A 266 27.28 28.61 -5.90
C THR A 266 26.11 27.84 -5.28
N ARG A 267 25.95 27.93 -3.95
CA ARG A 267 24.90 27.22 -3.20
C ARG A 267 23.51 27.78 -3.53
N VAL A 268 23.31 29.09 -3.37
CA VAL A 268 22.03 29.71 -3.72
C VAL A 268 21.68 29.51 -5.20
N GLN A 269 22.65 29.54 -6.11
CA GLN A 269 22.41 29.30 -7.53
C GLN A 269 21.98 27.86 -7.84
N SER A 270 22.44 26.86 -7.06
CA SER A 270 21.95 25.48 -7.14
C SER A 270 20.44 25.42 -6.83
N VAL A 271 20.03 26.07 -5.73
CA VAL A 271 18.62 26.15 -5.32
C VAL A 271 17.78 26.94 -6.33
N VAL A 272 18.27 28.08 -6.84
CA VAL A 272 17.60 28.88 -7.87
C VAL A 272 17.31 28.05 -9.14
N LYS A 273 18.29 27.26 -9.59
CA LYS A 273 18.12 26.36 -10.76
C LYS A 273 17.08 25.29 -10.49
N GLU A 274 17.09 24.70 -9.29
CA GLU A 274 16.09 23.70 -8.90
C GLU A 274 14.68 24.31 -8.81
N LEU A 275 14.54 25.61 -8.56
CA LEU A 275 13.27 26.32 -8.49
C LEU A 275 12.89 27.05 -9.79
N ASN A 276 13.38 26.59 -10.93
CA ASN A 276 13.07 27.15 -12.26
C ASN A 276 13.43 28.64 -12.39
N ASN A 277 14.60 29.03 -11.88
CA ASN A 277 15.13 30.40 -11.90
C ASN A 277 14.31 31.42 -11.08
N GLU A 278 13.59 30.94 -10.07
CA GLU A 278 12.98 31.80 -9.03
C GLU A 278 14.06 32.67 -8.35
N LYS A 279 13.80 33.98 -8.19
CA LYS A 279 14.75 34.89 -7.53
C LYS A 279 14.70 34.69 -6.01
N ILE A 280 15.85 34.55 -5.36
CA ILE A 280 15.90 34.32 -3.91
C ILE A 280 16.68 35.45 -3.25
N ASP A 281 16.03 36.18 -2.34
CA ASP A 281 16.70 37.12 -1.44
C ASP A 281 16.95 36.43 -0.09
N ILE A 282 18.20 36.42 0.37
CA ILE A 282 18.58 35.91 1.69
C ILE A 282 18.87 37.10 2.59
N ILE A 283 18.23 37.14 3.76
CA ILE A 283 18.26 38.26 4.70
C ILE A 283 18.74 37.73 6.04
N GLY A 284 19.78 38.36 6.60
CA GLY A 284 20.17 38.11 7.98
C GLY A 284 19.08 38.58 8.92
N TRP A 285 18.59 37.69 9.77
CA TRP A 285 17.61 38.02 10.80
C TRP A 285 18.34 38.41 12.09
N ASP A 286 17.88 39.49 12.69
CA ASP A 286 18.32 39.97 13.99
C ASP A 286 17.12 39.85 14.96
N PRO A 287 17.32 39.30 16.18
CA PRO A 287 16.27 39.24 17.20
C PRO A 287 15.76 40.61 17.69
N ASP A 288 16.57 41.67 17.57
CA ASP A 288 16.28 43.03 18.07
C ASP A 288 15.64 43.96 17.01
#